data_AF-A0A948ZH29-F1
#
_entry.id   AF-A0A948ZH29-F1
#
_cell.length_a   1.000
_cell.length_b   1.000
_cell.length_c   1.000
_cell.angle_alpha   90.00
_cell.angle_beta   90.00
_cell.angle_gamma   90.00
#
_symmetry.space_group_name_H-M   'P 1'
#
loop_
_entity.id
_entity.type
_entity.pdbx_description
1 polymer ?
#
loop_
_entity_poly.entity_id
_entity_poly.type
_entity_poly.pdbx_seq_one_letter_code
_entity_poly.pdbx_strand_id
1 'polypeptide(L)'
;MIELTCPSCSRKLRAKAELAGRMGKCPNCGQPIRVAADAPEGIPLDDAQPEQHLQPANEQRLPTYRAPERLNRDSHYLICGKTHLVAVWENNGCGWMLHTGVGEVSVKRNRDKLPTTGTFQLVELKFTMTPEGKRLSGIACYELGSRWALTALDLGDDTITEKITGPGCLNRDQKNAVRTTMKKQFMQPVWEDSSAVLEFLANADYHSPGVG
;
A
#
# COMPACT_ATOMS: atom_id res chain seq x y z
N MET A 1 -52.36 -3.52 26.13
CA MET A 1 -52.12 -2.19 25.51
C MET A 1 -50.60 -2.03 25.48
N ILE A 2 -50.00 -1.71 24.33
CA ILE A 2 -48.54 -1.65 24.16
C ILE A 2 -48.11 -0.19 24.27
N GLU A 3 -47.18 0.10 25.18
CA GLU A 3 -46.54 1.40 25.27
C GLU A 3 -45.31 1.42 24.37
N LEU A 4 -45.29 2.29 23.38
CA LEU A 4 -44.18 2.42 22.43
C LEU A 4 -43.73 3.88 22.35
N THR A 5 -42.42 4.09 22.25
CA THR A 5 -41.86 5.43 22.10
C THR A 5 -41.62 5.70 20.63
N CYS A 6 -42.14 6.83 20.12
CA CYS A 6 -41.88 7.21 18.74
C CYS A 6 -40.38 7.55 18.56
N PRO A 7 -39.66 6.97 17.57
CA PRO A 7 -38.25 7.29 17.35
C PRO A 7 -38.02 8.71 16.80
N SER A 8 -39.05 9.35 16.22
CA SER A 8 -38.93 10.67 15.60
C SER A 8 -39.22 11.83 16.57
N CYS A 9 -40.19 11.68 17.48
CA CYS A 9 -40.55 12.74 18.44
C CYS A 9 -40.32 12.33 19.91
N SER A 10 -39.79 11.12 20.15
CA SER A 10 -39.42 10.58 21.46
C SER A 10 -40.58 10.53 22.48
N ARG A 11 -41.82 10.68 22.01
CA ARG A 11 -43.00 10.75 22.89
C ARG A 11 -43.59 9.36 23.09
N LYS A 12 -44.01 9.08 24.32
CA LYS A 12 -44.66 7.82 24.72
C LYS A 12 -46.06 7.77 24.11
N LEU A 13 -46.35 6.73 23.34
CA LEU A 13 -47.65 6.46 22.72
C LEU A 13 -48.22 5.17 23.28
N ARG A 14 -49.53 5.16 23.47
CA ARG A 14 -50.29 3.96 23.87
C ARG A 14 -51.03 3.44 22.66
N ALA A 15 -50.62 2.27 22.16
CA ALA A 15 -51.30 1.59 21.06
C ALA A 15 -52.03 0.35 21.56
N LYS A 16 -53.18 0.03 20.97
CA LYS A 16 -53.86 -1.24 21.22
C LYS A 16 -53.05 -2.39 20.61
N ALA A 17 -53.01 -3.54 21.29
CA ALA A 17 -52.19 -4.69 20.90
C ALA A 17 -52.59 -5.27 19.52
N GLU A 18 -53.81 -5.00 19.05
CA GLU A 18 -54.30 -5.40 17.73
C GLU A 18 -53.60 -4.68 16.56
N LEU A 19 -52.84 -3.62 16.83
CA LEU A 19 -52.03 -2.91 15.83
C LEU A 19 -50.54 -3.31 15.88
N ALA A 20 -50.19 -4.32 16.68
CA ALA A 20 -48.85 -4.88 16.71
C ALA A 20 -48.49 -5.49 15.34
N GLY A 21 -47.34 -5.10 14.79
CA GLY A 21 -46.86 -5.54 13.47
C GLY A 21 -47.31 -4.70 12.26
N ARG A 22 -48.20 -3.69 12.41
CA ARG A 22 -48.60 -2.79 11.31
C ARG A 22 -47.91 -1.41 11.40
N MET A 23 -47.65 -0.78 10.25
CA MET A 23 -47.17 0.61 10.17
C MET A 23 -48.33 1.57 10.48
N GLY A 24 -48.32 2.17 11.66
CA GLY A 24 -49.26 3.21 12.05
C GLY A 24 -48.64 4.61 11.91
N LYS A 25 -49.42 5.64 11.60
CA LYS A 25 -48.93 7.03 11.67
C LYS A 25 -48.98 7.53 13.11
N CYS A 26 -47.93 8.23 13.53
CA CYS A 26 -47.91 8.91 14.82
C CYS A 26 -48.95 10.04 14.84
N PRO A 27 -49.86 10.09 15.83
CA PRO A 27 -50.84 11.18 15.92
C PRO A 27 -50.22 12.54 16.28
N ASN A 28 -48.94 12.59 16.69
CA ASN A 28 -48.28 13.82 17.14
C ASN A 28 -47.31 14.41 16.09
N CYS A 29 -46.59 13.57 15.34
CA CYS A 29 -45.66 14.04 14.30
C CYS A 29 -46.02 13.55 12.88
N GLY A 30 -47.09 12.77 12.72
CA GLY A 30 -47.54 12.25 11.43
C GLY A 30 -46.63 11.18 10.80
N GLN A 31 -45.44 10.93 11.35
CA GLN A 31 -44.49 9.97 10.80
C GLN A 31 -44.94 8.50 11.03
N PRO A 32 -44.66 7.60 10.06
CA PRO A 32 -45.00 6.19 10.19
C PRO A 32 -44.09 5.48 11.21
N ILE A 33 -44.68 4.86 12.22
CA ILE A 33 -44.01 4.06 13.26
C ILE A 33 -44.41 2.59 13.09
N ARG A 34 -43.42 1.70 13.18
CA ARG A 34 -43.66 0.25 13.28
C ARG A 34 -43.82 -0.15 14.74
N VAL A 35 -44.96 -0.75 15.08
CA VAL A 35 -45.24 -1.28 16.42
C VAL A 35 -44.65 -2.69 16.52
N ALA A 36 -43.55 -2.86 17.26
CA ALA A 36 -42.92 -4.17 17.49
C ALA A 36 -43.76 -4.99 18.49
N ALA A 37 -43.96 -6.28 18.20
CA ALA A 37 -44.51 -7.26 19.13
C ALA A 37 -43.33 -7.99 19.78
N ASP A 38 -43.14 -7.81 21.08
CA ASP A 38 -42.13 -8.56 21.83
C ASP A 38 -42.59 -10.02 22.07
N ALA A 39 -41.68 -10.96 21.87
CA ALA A 39 -41.75 -12.31 22.41
C ALA A 39 -40.34 -12.72 22.88
N PRO A 40 -40.14 -13.05 24.17
CA PRO A 40 -38.90 -13.66 24.65
C PRO A 40 -39.07 -15.12 25.11
N GLU A 41 -37.92 -15.78 25.31
CA GLU A 41 -37.66 -17.10 25.92
C GLU A 41 -37.96 -18.33 25.03
N GLY A 42 -37.09 -19.34 24.87
CA GLY A 42 -35.76 -19.66 25.37
C GLY A 42 -35.48 -21.12 24.99
N ILE A 43 -34.24 -21.49 24.62
CA ILE A 43 -33.85 -22.91 24.45
C ILE A 43 -32.42 -23.10 25.02
N PRO A 44 -32.20 -24.02 25.98
CA PRO A 44 -30.88 -24.39 26.47
C PRO A 44 -30.15 -25.39 25.55
N LEU A 45 -28.83 -25.37 25.68
CA LEU A 45 -27.78 -26.09 24.95
C LEU A 45 -27.97 -27.62 24.92
N ASP A 46 -27.63 -28.25 23.79
CA ASP A 46 -26.48 -29.17 23.61
C ASP A 46 -26.78 -30.20 22.50
N ASP A 47 -26.10 -30.11 21.34
CA ASP A 47 -25.59 -31.26 20.57
C ASP A 47 -24.82 -30.81 19.31
N ALA A 48 -23.60 -31.36 19.20
CA ALA A 48 -22.71 -31.52 18.05
C ALA A 48 -23.05 -30.89 16.68
N GLN A 49 -22.28 -29.86 16.29
CA GLN A 49 -21.37 -29.79 15.11
C GLN A 49 -21.06 -28.30 14.76
N PRO A 50 -19.80 -27.90 14.54
CA PRO A 50 -19.46 -26.52 14.22
C PRO A 50 -19.72 -26.21 12.75
N GLU A 51 -20.99 -26.00 12.39
CA GLU A 51 -21.36 -25.47 11.08
C GLU A 51 -21.18 -23.95 11.06
N GLN A 52 -19.96 -23.58 10.67
CA GLN A 52 -19.68 -22.56 9.65
C GLN A 52 -20.57 -21.33 9.73
N HIS A 53 -20.25 -20.49 10.71
CA HIS A 53 -20.41 -19.05 10.59
C HIS A 53 -19.90 -18.66 9.19
N LEU A 54 -20.81 -18.25 8.30
CA LEU A 54 -20.44 -17.53 7.09
C LEU A 54 -19.76 -16.25 7.56
N GLN A 55 -18.44 -16.35 7.73
CA GLN A 55 -17.55 -15.21 7.75
C GLN A 55 -17.86 -14.44 6.47
N PRO A 56 -18.02 -13.10 6.52
CA PRO A 56 -18.00 -12.33 5.29
C PRO A 56 -16.73 -12.74 4.55
N ALA A 57 -16.93 -13.36 3.38
CA ALA A 57 -15.87 -13.93 2.61
C ALA A 57 -14.86 -12.82 2.28
N ASN A 58 -13.63 -13.05 2.73
CA ASN A 58 -12.44 -12.44 2.19
C ASN A 58 -12.20 -10.95 2.51
N GLU A 59 -12.27 -10.57 3.79
CA GLU A 59 -11.22 -9.69 4.34
C GLU A 59 -9.93 -10.52 4.51
N GLN A 60 -9.41 -11.03 3.38
CA GLN A 60 -7.98 -11.21 3.26
C GLN A 60 -7.40 -9.85 3.63
N ARG A 61 -6.84 -9.77 4.85
CA ARG A 61 -6.04 -8.63 5.31
C ARG A 61 -5.16 -8.24 4.13
N LEU A 62 -5.52 -7.15 3.46
CA LEU A 62 -4.68 -6.56 2.43
C LEU A 62 -3.30 -6.45 3.10
N PRO A 63 -2.23 -7.03 2.52
CA PRO A 63 -0.91 -6.90 3.09
C PRO A 63 -0.70 -5.43 3.39
N THR A 64 -0.59 -5.10 4.68
CA THR A 64 -0.58 -3.71 5.13
C THR A 64 0.74 -3.14 4.67
N TYR A 65 0.70 -2.55 3.48
CA TYR A 65 1.82 -1.88 2.88
C TYR A 65 2.25 -0.77 3.84
N ARG A 66 3.44 -0.91 4.42
CA ARG A 66 4.04 0.12 5.27
C ARG A 66 5.23 0.69 4.51
N ALA A 67 5.05 1.89 3.98
CA ALA A 67 6.16 2.64 3.40
C ALA A 67 7.29 2.77 4.43
N PRO A 68 8.57 2.66 4.00
CA PRO A 68 9.70 2.84 4.91
C PRO A 68 9.70 4.27 5.45
N GLU A 69 9.96 4.44 6.75
CA GLU A 69 10.10 5.79 7.34
C GLU A 69 11.41 6.46 6.89
N ARG A 70 12.45 5.67 6.60
CA ARG A 70 13.79 6.12 6.18
C ARG A 70 14.44 5.11 5.23
N LEU A 71 15.46 5.54 4.48
CA LEU A 71 16.22 4.65 3.62
C LEU A 71 17.11 3.72 4.45
N ASN A 72 17.04 2.42 4.15
CA ASN A 72 17.93 1.41 4.69
C ASN A 72 19.32 1.53 4.05
N ARG A 73 20.33 1.75 4.89
CA ARG A 73 21.72 2.01 4.49
C ARG A 73 22.43 0.80 3.87
N ASP A 74 21.91 -0.41 4.10
CA ASP A 74 22.42 -1.64 3.48
C ASP A 74 21.82 -1.88 2.09
N SER A 75 20.67 -1.25 1.82
CA SER A 75 19.95 -1.33 0.55
C SER A 75 20.47 -0.30 -0.46
N HIS A 76 20.18 -0.52 -1.74
CA HIS A 76 20.38 0.49 -2.78
C HIS A 76 19.03 0.94 -3.32
N TYR A 77 18.93 2.23 -3.63
CA TYR A 77 17.68 2.79 -4.13
C TYR A 77 17.85 3.35 -5.53
N LEU A 78 16.86 3.09 -6.36
CA LEU A 78 16.76 3.55 -7.73
C LEU A 78 15.43 4.28 -7.89
N ILE A 79 15.41 5.34 -8.69
CA ILE A 79 14.16 5.98 -9.09
C ILE A 79 13.98 5.79 -10.58
N CYS A 80 12.91 5.12 -10.96
CA CYS A 80 12.53 4.92 -12.35
C CYS A 80 11.50 5.96 -12.78
N GLY A 81 11.75 6.63 -13.90
CA GLY A 81 10.71 7.35 -14.65
C GLY A 81 9.93 6.38 -15.54
N LYS A 82 9.25 6.88 -16.57
CA LYS A 82 8.44 6.04 -17.47
C LYS A 82 9.26 5.01 -18.25
N THR A 83 10.43 5.41 -18.75
CA THR A 83 11.25 4.61 -19.70
C THR A 83 12.71 4.47 -19.31
N HIS A 84 13.18 5.23 -18.31
CA HIS A 84 14.59 5.28 -17.94
C HIS A 84 14.73 5.49 -16.44
N LEU A 85 15.95 5.23 -15.96
CA LEU A 85 16.36 5.53 -14.60
C LEU A 85 16.59 7.03 -14.46
N VAL A 86 16.01 7.65 -13.44
CA VAL A 86 16.11 9.09 -13.17
C VAL A 86 17.15 9.38 -12.10
N ALA A 87 17.21 8.56 -11.05
CA ALA A 87 18.16 8.74 -9.97
C ALA A 87 18.61 7.41 -9.34
N VAL A 88 19.77 7.44 -8.71
CA VAL A 88 20.33 6.37 -7.87
C VAL A 88 20.75 6.98 -6.54
N TRP A 89 20.55 6.25 -5.47
CA TRP A 89 21.13 6.58 -4.18
C TRP A 89 22.16 5.55 -3.78
N GLU A 90 23.32 6.05 -3.32
CA GLU A 90 24.40 5.24 -2.79
C GLU A 90 24.81 5.71 -1.39
N ASN A 91 25.07 4.76 -0.50
CA ASN A 91 25.50 5.02 0.88
C ASN A 91 27.02 5.32 1.01
N ASN A 92 27.65 5.87 -0.03
CA ASN A 92 29.08 6.19 -0.06
C ASN A 92 29.37 7.68 0.16
N GLY A 93 28.38 8.44 0.63
CA GLY A 93 28.48 9.89 0.84
C GLY A 93 28.13 10.75 -0.38
N CYS A 94 27.93 10.15 -1.56
CA CYS A 94 27.44 10.86 -2.74
C CYS A 94 25.94 11.21 -2.64
N GLY A 95 25.17 10.41 -1.87
CA GLY A 95 23.74 10.57 -1.72
C GLY A 95 23.01 10.29 -3.03
N TRP A 96 22.00 11.12 -3.35
CA TRP A 96 21.26 11.01 -4.60
C TRP A 96 22.05 11.54 -5.80
N MET A 97 22.17 10.70 -6.82
CA MET A 97 22.79 10.96 -8.12
C MET A 97 21.73 10.91 -9.22
N LEU A 98 21.61 11.97 -10.02
CA LEU A 98 20.72 12.03 -11.18
C LEU A 98 21.37 11.43 -12.40
N HIS A 99 20.64 10.55 -13.08
CA HIS A 99 21.00 10.07 -14.40
C HIS A 99 20.55 11.09 -15.44
N THR A 100 21.53 11.79 -16.00
CA THR A 100 21.34 12.68 -17.14
C THR A 100 21.85 12.00 -18.41
N GLY A 101 21.46 12.49 -19.59
CA GLY A 101 21.94 11.93 -20.86
C GLY A 101 23.47 11.99 -21.05
N VAL A 102 24.18 12.75 -20.21
CA VAL A 102 25.64 12.95 -20.27
C VAL A 102 26.38 12.19 -19.13
N GLY A 103 25.64 11.59 -18.18
CA GLY A 103 26.22 10.88 -17.04
C GLY A 103 25.47 11.13 -15.73
N GLU A 104 26.07 10.67 -14.63
CA GLU A 104 25.53 10.77 -13.28
C GLU A 104 26.04 12.02 -12.57
N VAL A 105 25.12 12.85 -12.05
CA VAL A 105 25.46 14.11 -11.36
C VAL A 105 24.78 14.20 -10.01
N SER A 106 25.47 14.70 -8.99
CA SER A 106 24.88 14.85 -7.65
C SER A 106 23.68 15.79 -7.66
N VAL A 107 22.56 15.37 -7.06
CA VAL A 107 21.33 16.16 -6.92
C VAL A 107 21.61 17.49 -6.23
N LYS A 108 22.34 17.47 -5.10
CA LYS A 108 22.64 18.67 -4.30
C LYS A 108 23.31 19.79 -5.09
N ARG A 109 24.03 19.43 -6.17
CA ARG A 109 24.72 20.38 -7.05
C ARG A 109 23.93 20.73 -8.33
N ASN A 110 22.84 20.01 -8.62
CA ASN A 110 22.09 20.08 -9.89
C ASN A 110 20.57 20.01 -9.66
N ARG A 111 20.06 20.67 -8.61
CA ARG A 111 18.64 20.64 -8.23
C ARG A 111 17.69 21.20 -9.29
N ASP A 112 18.19 22.09 -10.15
CA ASP A 112 17.48 22.65 -11.31
C ASP A 112 17.13 21.60 -12.37
N LYS A 113 17.83 20.45 -12.37
CA LYS A 113 17.60 19.35 -13.30
C LYS A 113 16.56 18.34 -12.79
N LEU A 114 16.01 18.53 -11.59
CA LEU A 114 15.02 17.62 -11.02
C LEU A 114 13.68 17.77 -11.75
N PRO A 115 13.11 16.67 -12.29
CA PRO A 115 11.77 16.70 -12.84
C PRO A 115 10.73 17.07 -11.78
N THR A 116 9.92 18.10 -12.06
CA THR A 116 8.86 18.54 -11.13
C THR A 116 7.59 17.73 -11.27
N THR A 117 7.39 17.00 -12.37
CA THR A 117 6.20 16.18 -12.61
C THR A 117 6.57 14.92 -13.37
N GLY A 118 5.86 13.83 -13.10
CA GLY A 118 6.03 12.57 -13.82
C GLY A 118 5.46 11.38 -13.05
N THR A 119 5.55 10.19 -13.64
CA THR A 119 5.25 8.94 -12.96
C THR A 119 6.57 8.33 -12.53
N PHE A 120 6.80 8.27 -11.22
CA PHE A 120 8.05 7.79 -10.66
C PHE A 120 7.81 6.59 -9.75
N GLN A 121 8.69 5.60 -9.87
CA GLN A 121 8.71 4.41 -9.02
C GLN A 121 10.05 4.41 -8.27
N LEU A 122 9.99 4.42 -6.94
CA LEU A 122 11.15 4.18 -6.09
C LEU A 122 11.33 2.67 -5.95
N VAL A 123 12.51 2.19 -6.26
CA VAL A 123 12.88 0.78 -6.19
C VAL A 123 13.95 0.62 -5.13
N GLU A 124 13.70 -0.28 -4.19
CA GLU A 124 14.62 -0.71 -3.15
C GLU A 124 15.19 -2.08 -3.53
N LEU A 125 16.50 -2.15 -3.75
CA LEU A 125 17.24 -3.40 -3.85
C LEU A 125 17.75 -3.76 -2.46
N LYS A 126 17.16 -4.81 -1.87
CA LYS A 126 17.47 -5.28 -0.52
C LYS A 126 18.65 -6.23 -0.57
N PHE A 127 19.66 -5.97 0.26
CA PHE A 127 20.81 -6.85 0.39
C PHE A 127 20.92 -7.42 1.80
N THR A 128 21.42 -8.63 1.88
CA THR A 128 21.75 -9.32 3.14
C THR A 128 23.24 -9.65 3.12
N MET A 129 23.91 -9.55 4.27
CA MET A 129 25.30 -9.96 4.43
C MET A 129 25.34 -11.45 4.78
N THR A 130 25.99 -12.26 3.94
CA THR A 130 26.26 -13.68 4.20
C THR A 130 27.74 -13.88 4.53
N PRO A 131 28.16 -15.06 5.04
CA PRO A 131 29.57 -15.38 5.22
C PRO A 131 30.40 -15.26 3.93
N GLU A 132 29.77 -15.49 2.77
CA GLU A 132 30.37 -15.36 1.43
C GLU A 132 30.27 -13.94 0.84
N GLY A 133 29.78 -12.97 1.62
CA GLY A 133 29.69 -11.55 1.28
C GLY A 133 28.27 -11.02 1.07
N LYS A 134 28.17 -9.83 0.48
CA LYS A 134 26.89 -9.17 0.22
C LYS A 134 26.10 -9.93 -0.86
N ARG A 135 24.81 -10.21 -0.61
CA ARG A 135 23.91 -10.87 -1.55
C ARG A 135 22.60 -10.11 -1.68
N LEU A 136 22.09 -10.03 -2.91
CA LEU A 136 20.77 -9.49 -3.19
C LEU A 136 19.72 -10.47 -2.66
N SER A 137 18.82 -9.96 -1.83
CA SER A 137 17.83 -10.76 -1.12
C SER A 137 16.40 -10.45 -1.54
N GLY A 138 16.16 -9.27 -2.08
CA GLY A 138 14.83 -8.86 -2.51
C GLY A 138 14.82 -7.55 -3.27
N ILE A 139 13.65 -7.23 -3.79
CA ILE A 139 13.32 -5.99 -4.46
C ILE A 139 11.94 -5.53 -4.01
N ALA A 140 11.80 -4.25 -3.66
CA ALA A 140 10.52 -3.63 -3.36
C ALA A 140 10.34 -2.36 -4.19
N CYS A 141 9.10 -2.08 -4.59
CA CYS A 141 8.73 -0.99 -5.46
C CYS A 141 7.66 -0.14 -4.79
N TYR A 142 7.82 1.17 -4.88
CA TYR A 142 6.99 2.16 -4.22
C TYR A 142 6.60 3.24 -5.23
N GLU A 143 5.30 3.55 -5.30
CA GLU A 143 4.83 4.63 -6.15
C GLU A 143 5.13 5.96 -5.47
N LEU A 144 5.69 6.91 -6.22
CA LEU A 144 5.92 8.27 -5.76
C LEU A 144 4.85 9.21 -6.30
N GLY A 145 4.57 10.27 -5.55
CA GLY A 145 3.64 11.32 -5.96
C GLY A 145 3.97 11.92 -7.33
N SER A 146 2.93 12.17 -8.13
CA SER A 146 3.11 12.58 -9.53
C SER A 146 3.65 14.01 -9.72
N ARG A 147 3.68 14.80 -8.65
CA ARG A 147 4.15 16.19 -8.64
C ARG A 147 5.10 16.41 -7.47
N TRP A 148 6.21 17.09 -7.79
CA TRP A 148 7.26 17.52 -6.88
C TRP A 148 7.91 16.41 -6.03
N ALA A 149 7.65 15.14 -6.29
CA ALA A 149 8.25 14.04 -5.52
C ALA A 149 9.78 14.10 -5.55
N LEU A 150 10.38 14.31 -6.73
CA LEU A 150 11.84 14.31 -6.86
C LEU A 150 12.49 15.58 -6.30
N THR A 151 11.74 16.65 -6.04
CA THR A 151 12.29 17.83 -5.36
C THR A 151 12.70 17.52 -3.91
N ALA A 152 12.15 16.46 -3.33
CA ALA A 152 12.54 15.99 -2.00
C ALA A 152 14.02 15.58 -1.94
N LEU A 153 14.59 15.11 -3.05
CA LEU A 153 15.97 14.62 -3.11
C LEU A 153 17.03 15.70 -2.79
N ASP A 154 16.68 16.98 -2.95
CA ASP A 154 17.56 18.11 -2.57
C ASP A 154 17.52 18.38 -1.05
N LEU A 155 16.41 18.06 -0.40
CA LEU A 155 16.17 18.35 1.02
C LEU A 155 16.87 17.34 1.95
N GLY A 156 17.10 16.12 1.46
CA GLY A 156 17.74 15.06 2.24
C GLY A 156 17.67 13.72 1.53
N ASP A 157 18.38 12.74 2.09
CA ASP A 157 18.39 11.40 1.52
C ASP A 157 17.08 10.67 1.80
N ASP A 158 16.60 10.77 3.04
CA ASP A 158 15.41 10.07 3.54
C ASP A 158 14.09 10.73 3.12
N THR A 159 14.10 12.02 2.77
CA THR A 159 12.88 12.81 2.48
C THR A 159 12.04 12.28 1.32
N ILE A 160 12.62 11.45 0.45
CA ILE A 160 11.88 10.80 -0.63
C ILE A 160 10.81 9.83 -0.10
N THR A 161 10.99 9.27 1.10
CA THR A 161 10.04 8.32 1.68
C THR A 161 8.70 8.98 1.97
N GLU A 162 8.69 10.26 2.34
CA GLU A 162 7.47 11.06 2.54
C GLU A 162 6.67 11.27 1.25
N LYS A 163 7.29 11.04 0.09
CA LYS A 163 6.65 11.20 -1.23
C LYS A 163 6.07 9.90 -1.76
N ILE A 164 6.19 8.80 -1.01
CA ILE A 164 5.58 7.52 -1.35
C ILE A 164 4.06 7.61 -1.16
N THR A 165 3.32 7.29 -2.20
CA THR A 165 1.85 7.30 -2.19
C THR A 165 1.24 5.92 -2.04
N GLY A 166 2.01 4.86 -2.27
CA GLY A 166 1.53 3.48 -2.17
C GLY A 166 2.49 2.44 -2.71
N PRO A 167 2.06 1.16 -2.79
CA PRO A 167 2.83 0.12 -3.46
C PRO A 167 3.04 0.47 -4.93
N GLY A 168 4.28 0.36 -5.39
CA GLY A 168 4.66 0.64 -6.77
C GLY A 168 4.60 -0.61 -7.63
N CYS A 169 4.69 -0.44 -8.94
CA CYS A 169 4.89 -1.56 -9.86
C CYS A 169 5.79 -1.13 -11.02
N LEU A 170 6.55 -2.08 -11.57
CA LEU A 170 7.50 -1.81 -12.64
C LEU A 170 6.98 -2.33 -13.97
N ASN A 171 6.93 -1.46 -14.97
CA ASN A 171 6.71 -1.84 -16.36
C ASN A 171 7.97 -2.51 -16.95
N ARG A 172 7.85 -3.06 -18.16
CA ARG A 172 8.94 -3.76 -18.85
C ARG A 172 10.22 -2.93 -19.00
N ASP A 173 10.10 -1.66 -19.39
CA ASP A 173 11.25 -0.79 -19.61
C ASP A 173 11.94 -0.45 -18.29
N GLN A 174 11.16 -0.23 -17.22
CA GLN A 174 11.68 0.00 -15.87
C GLN A 174 12.39 -1.24 -15.34
N LYS A 175 11.83 -2.44 -15.50
CA LYS A 175 12.51 -3.70 -15.11
C LYS A 175 13.83 -3.90 -15.85
N ASN A 176 13.85 -3.61 -17.15
CA ASN A 176 15.07 -3.66 -17.96
C ASN A 176 16.11 -2.63 -17.49
N ALA A 177 15.68 -1.41 -17.15
CA ALA A 177 16.56 -0.37 -16.60
C ALA A 177 17.15 -0.81 -15.25
N VAL A 178 16.33 -1.30 -14.32
CA VAL A 178 16.78 -1.81 -13.02
C VAL A 178 17.78 -2.95 -13.18
N ARG A 179 17.48 -3.94 -14.04
CA ARG A 179 18.40 -5.05 -14.32
C ARG A 179 19.73 -4.57 -14.87
N THR A 180 19.70 -3.66 -15.85
CA THR A 180 20.93 -3.16 -16.49
C THR A 180 21.79 -2.39 -15.49
N THR A 181 21.19 -1.52 -14.69
CA THR A 181 21.89 -0.79 -13.63
C THR A 181 22.47 -1.74 -12.59
N MET A 182 21.68 -2.72 -12.12
CA MET A 182 22.14 -3.73 -11.16
C MET A 182 23.37 -4.49 -11.68
N LYS A 183 23.36 -4.95 -12.94
CA LYS A 183 24.50 -5.65 -13.55
C LYS A 183 25.73 -4.76 -13.76
N LYS A 184 25.53 -3.45 -13.97
CA LYS A 184 26.62 -2.47 -14.11
C LYS A 184 27.26 -2.15 -12.76
N GLN A 185 26.47 -2.06 -11.70
CA GLN A 185 26.91 -1.57 -10.39
C GLN A 185 27.44 -2.70 -9.49
N PHE A 186 26.95 -3.93 -9.64
CA PHE A 186 27.32 -5.05 -8.78
C PHE A 186 27.94 -6.21 -9.55
N MET A 187 28.96 -6.82 -8.95
CA MET A 187 29.56 -8.05 -9.47
C MET A 187 28.56 -9.20 -9.48
N GLN A 188 28.71 -10.12 -10.43
CA GLN A 188 27.81 -11.26 -10.62
C GLN A 188 27.48 -12.06 -9.34
N PRO A 189 28.46 -12.40 -8.46
CA PRO A 189 28.18 -13.15 -7.24
C PRO A 189 27.23 -12.47 -6.27
N VAL A 190 27.01 -11.16 -6.39
CA VAL A 190 26.10 -10.43 -5.52
C VAL A 190 24.65 -10.73 -5.86
N TRP A 191 24.31 -11.03 -7.12
CA TRP A 191 22.93 -11.13 -7.60
C TRP A 191 22.56 -12.43 -8.31
N GLU A 192 23.54 -13.29 -8.62
CA GLU A 192 23.29 -14.52 -9.39
C GLU A 192 22.43 -15.54 -8.65
N ASP A 193 22.58 -15.64 -7.32
CA ASP A 193 21.82 -16.57 -6.48
C ASP A 193 20.37 -16.10 -6.21
N SER A 194 20.03 -14.87 -6.59
CA SER A 194 18.76 -14.22 -6.32
C SER A 194 17.70 -14.54 -7.39
N SER A 195 17.42 -15.83 -7.59
CA SER A 195 16.52 -16.32 -8.65
C SER A 195 15.17 -15.60 -8.66
N ALA A 196 14.57 -15.38 -7.49
CA ALA A 196 13.29 -14.69 -7.34
C ALA A 196 13.34 -13.25 -7.90
N VAL A 197 14.40 -12.48 -7.60
CA VAL A 197 14.56 -11.10 -8.09
C VAL A 197 14.83 -11.10 -9.60
N LEU A 198 15.66 -12.02 -10.09
CA LEU A 198 15.96 -12.14 -11.52
C LEU A 198 14.72 -12.50 -12.33
N GLU A 199 13.89 -13.40 -11.81
CA GLU A 199 12.61 -13.79 -12.39
C GLU A 199 11.60 -12.63 -12.36
N PHE A 200 11.48 -11.92 -11.22
CA PHE A 200 10.64 -10.73 -11.13
C PHE A 200 11.01 -9.67 -12.17
N LEU A 201 12.31 -9.43 -12.38
CA LEU A 201 12.77 -8.50 -13.41
C LEU A 201 12.59 -9.03 -14.83
N ALA A 202 12.41 -10.35 -15.02
CA ALA A 202 12.27 -11.01 -16.34
C ALA A 202 10.83 -11.20 -16.77
N ASN A 203 9.94 -11.39 -15.81
CA ASN A 203 8.57 -11.72 -16.09
C ASN A 203 7.77 -10.49 -16.57
N ALA A 204 6.64 -10.77 -17.21
CA ALA A 204 5.70 -9.76 -17.69
C ALA A 204 4.70 -9.29 -16.62
N ASP A 205 4.93 -9.62 -15.34
CA ASP A 205 4.04 -9.21 -14.26
C ASP A 205 4.26 -7.73 -13.91
N TYR A 206 3.25 -6.90 -14.15
CA TYR A 206 3.30 -5.46 -13.88
C TYR A 206 2.45 -5.05 -12.67
N HIS A 207 2.02 -6.01 -11.85
CA HIS A 207 1.13 -5.77 -10.71
C HIS A 207 1.82 -6.04 -9.36
N SER A 208 2.85 -6.88 -9.34
CA SER A 208 3.58 -7.16 -8.12
C SER A 208 4.46 -6.00 -7.68
N PRO A 209 4.39 -5.58 -6.39
CA PRO A 209 5.22 -4.51 -5.86
C PRO A 209 6.63 -4.95 -5.50
N GLY A 210 6.99 -6.23 -5.67
CA GLY A 210 8.31 -6.73 -5.35
C GLY A 210 8.32 -8.21 -5.01
N VAL A 211 9.49 -8.70 -4.62
CA VAL A 211 9.74 -10.07 -4.17
C VAL A 211 10.90 -10.10 -3.18
N GLY A 212 10.87 -11.01 -2.22
CA GLY A 212 11.89 -11.09 -1.15
C GLY A 212 11.52 -10.24 0.06
#